data_AF-A0A7C3TRZ0-F1
#
_entry.id   AF-A0A7C3TRZ0-F1
#
_cell.length_a   1.000
_cell.length_b   1.000
_cell.length_c   1.000
_cell.angle_alpha   90.00
_cell.angle_beta   90.00
_cell.angle_gamma   90.00
#
_symmetry.space_group_name_H-M   'P 1'
#
loop_
_entity.id
_entity.type
_entity.pdbx_description
1 polymer ?
#
loop_
_entity_poly.entity_id
_entity_poly.type
_entity_poly.pdbx_seq_one_letter_code
_entity_poly.pdbx_strand_id
1 'polypeptide(L)'
;MSVNGLHPAAMRGLVRHYGQRLARRSIVLHMNPLWLSSPRHDLSSDLPVPVNHPRLLPQFAGAPACCRDNLTTRLAIVVERTLPTALWAGHLRAAYFDGMDIPAWSIEHPYACPAGRLVAAGGADDWRSAAGDGRTWMQRAAEFRARWVRPDRSYQWSAFEQTLDMLRRRGCRVFVLVGPLNEHMMSEDDARGCRAMVKDISSRLARDGVAHIVLPLLASEQYADASHPLAAGYDVLAAHLAGDEAFCAFVRGR
;
A
#
# COMPACT_ATOMS: atom_id res chain seq x y z
N MET A 1 -0.42 -3.55 -11.81
CA MET A 1 0.02 -2.36 -11.06
C MET A 1 0.18 -2.79 -9.61
N SER A 2 1.42 -2.84 -9.13
CA SER A 2 1.73 -2.98 -7.71
C SER A 2 2.26 -1.63 -7.23
N VAL A 3 1.89 -1.20 -6.03
CA VAL A 3 2.37 0.05 -5.42
C VAL A 3 3.00 -0.31 -4.08
N ASN A 4 4.31 -0.23 -3.99
CA ASN A 4 5.06 -0.58 -2.77
C ASN A 4 4.82 0.46 -1.67
N GLY A 5 4.75 0.02 -0.41
CA GLY A 5 4.60 0.90 0.75
C GLY A 5 3.26 1.65 0.84
N LEU A 6 2.23 1.19 0.14
CA LEU A 6 0.91 1.81 0.13
C LEU A 6 0.13 1.49 1.41
N HIS A 7 -0.05 2.50 2.27
CA HIS A 7 -0.92 2.39 3.44
C HIS A 7 -2.35 1.99 3.03
N PRO A 8 -3.06 1.13 3.78
CA PRO A 8 -4.47 0.82 3.52
C PRO A 8 -5.37 2.05 3.32
N ALA A 9 -5.14 3.11 4.09
CA ALA A 9 -5.82 4.40 3.92
C ALA A 9 -5.60 5.06 2.56
N ALA A 10 -4.37 4.97 2.02
CA ALA A 10 -4.03 5.48 0.70
C ALA A 10 -4.57 4.55 -0.40
N MET A 11 -4.54 3.23 -0.18
CA MET A 11 -5.14 2.23 -1.08
C MET A 11 -6.64 2.48 -1.28
N ARG A 12 -7.36 2.79 -0.20
CA ARG A 12 -8.78 3.20 -0.27
C ARG A 12 -8.97 4.38 -1.24
N GLY A 13 -8.13 5.40 -1.14
CA GLY A 13 -8.16 6.56 -2.04
C GLY A 13 -7.88 6.18 -3.50
N LEU A 14 -6.85 5.35 -3.71
CA LEU A 14 -6.49 4.85 -5.04
C LEU A 14 -7.66 4.13 -5.71
N VAL A 15 -8.27 3.17 -5.00
CA VAL A 15 -9.43 2.41 -5.51
C VAL A 15 -10.64 3.32 -5.70
N ARG A 16 -10.89 4.25 -4.78
CA ARG A 16 -12.03 5.17 -4.87
C ARG A 16 -11.96 6.05 -6.11
N HIS A 17 -10.82 6.70 -6.33
CA HIS A 17 -10.67 7.73 -7.37
C HIS A 17 -10.22 7.18 -8.72
N TYR A 18 -9.37 6.15 -8.73
CA TYR A 18 -8.73 5.64 -9.95
C TYR A 18 -9.06 4.18 -10.26
N GLY A 19 -9.75 3.47 -9.35
CA GLY A 19 -10.04 2.04 -9.49
C GLY A 19 -11.25 1.69 -10.37
N GLN A 20 -11.80 2.62 -11.17
CA GLN A 20 -12.99 2.35 -11.98
C GLN A 20 -12.76 1.19 -12.97
N ARG A 21 -11.57 1.12 -13.56
CA ARG A 21 -11.19 0.05 -14.51
C ARG A 21 -10.97 -1.33 -13.85
N LEU A 22 -11.03 -1.41 -12.51
CA LEU A 22 -10.90 -2.65 -11.77
C LEU A 22 -12.21 -3.46 -11.72
N ALA A 23 -13.34 -2.90 -12.17
CA ALA A 23 -14.63 -3.57 -12.09
C ALA A 23 -14.63 -4.96 -12.75
N ARG A 24 -15.27 -5.93 -12.09
CA ARG A 24 -15.36 -7.34 -12.54
C ARG A 24 -14.01 -8.02 -12.78
N ARG A 25 -12.95 -7.59 -12.09
CA ARG A 25 -11.63 -8.24 -12.13
C ARG A 25 -11.39 -9.10 -10.90
N SER A 26 -10.49 -10.07 -11.03
CA SER A 26 -9.88 -10.76 -9.89
C SER A 26 -8.74 -9.92 -9.34
N ILE A 27 -8.77 -9.65 -8.03
CA ILE A 27 -7.83 -8.76 -7.34
C ILE A 27 -7.26 -9.49 -6.13
N VAL A 28 -5.94 -9.52 -6.03
CA VAL A 28 -5.24 -9.94 -4.82
C VAL A 28 -4.91 -8.69 -4.01
N LEU A 29 -5.33 -8.64 -2.75
CA LEU A 29 -4.95 -7.60 -1.80
C LEU A 29 -3.99 -8.16 -0.77
N HIS A 30 -3.00 -7.37 -0.38
CA HIS A 30 -2.07 -7.73 0.68
C HIS A 30 -2.34 -6.87 1.92
N MET A 31 -2.77 -7.51 3.00
CA MET A 31 -2.91 -6.90 4.32
C MET A 31 -1.68 -7.24 5.16
N ASN A 32 -0.78 -6.28 5.25
CA ASN A 32 0.39 -6.39 6.11
C ASN A 32 0.06 -5.88 7.55
N PRO A 33 0.05 -6.75 8.58
CA PRO A 33 -0.29 -6.33 9.94
C PRO A 33 0.65 -5.28 10.54
N LEU A 34 1.81 -5.04 9.92
CA LEU A 34 2.71 -3.92 10.24
C LEU A 34 1.96 -2.59 10.36
N TRP A 35 0.94 -2.35 9.54
CA TRP A 35 0.16 -1.11 9.57
C TRP A 35 -0.62 -0.89 10.88
N LEU A 36 -0.83 -1.95 11.67
CA LEU A 36 -1.50 -1.88 12.97
C LEU A 36 -0.50 -1.94 14.13
N SER A 37 0.81 -1.95 13.85
CA SER A 37 1.85 -2.15 14.87
C SER A 37 2.04 -1.02 15.86
N SER A 38 1.54 0.18 15.57
CA SER A 38 1.54 1.30 16.50
C SER A 38 0.48 2.32 16.10
N PRO A 39 0.03 3.20 17.01
CA PRO A 39 -0.83 4.32 16.65
C PRO A 39 -0.24 5.22 15.55
N ARG A 40 1.10 5.25 15.43
CA ARG A 40 1.81 5.96 14.37
C ARG A 40 1.61 5.28 13.01
N HIS A 41 1.86 3.97 12.90
CA HIS A 41 1.64 3.22 11.65
C HIS A 41 0.16 3.15 11.27
N ASP A 42 -0.72 3.08 12.28
CA ASP A 42 -2.16 3.05 12.11
C ASP A 42 -2.76 4.41 11.69
N LEU A 43 -2.00 5.50 11.80
CA LEU A 43 -2.48 6.87 11.57
C LEU A 43 -3.63 7.30 12.51
N SER A 44 -3.75 6.64 13.66
CA SER A 44 -4.69 6.99 14.74
C SER A 44 -4.07 7.92 15.79
N SER A 45 -2.78 8.27 15.65
CA SER A 45 -2.13 9.27 16.49
C SER A 45 -2.46 10.71 16.04
N ASP A 46 -2.54 11.63 17.01
CA ASP A 46 -2.67 13.08 16.76
C ASP A 46 -1.35 13.78 16.42
N LEU A 47 -0.23 13.06 16.55
CA LEU A 47 1.09 13.58 16.19
C LEU A 47 1.25 13.60 14.66
N PRO A 48 1.97 14.59 14.11
CA PRO A 48 2.32 14.58 12.69
C PRO A 48 3.16 13.33 12.37
N VAL A 49 2.73 12.56 11.38
CA VAL A 49 3.44 11.36 10.90
C VAL A 49 3.64 11.49 9.39
N PRO A 50 4.83 11.20 8.85
CA PRO A 50 5.01 11.10 7.41
C PRO A 50 4.16 9.97 6.86
N VAL A 51 3.29 10.27 5.89
CA VAL A 51 2.43 9.28 5.23
C VAL A 51 2.86 9.11 3.79
N ASN A 52 3.03 7.86 3.35
CA ASN A 52 3.26 7.56 1.93
C ASN A 52 1.99 7.86 1.15
N HIS A 53 2.12 8.62 0.05
CA HIS A 53 1.01 9.06 -0.80
C HIS A 53 -0.09 9.83 -0.05
N PRO A 54 0.23 10.96 0.63
CA PRO A 54 -0.74 11.73 1.41
C PRO A 54 -1.87 12.28 0.52
N ARG A 55 -1.55 12.54 -0.75
CA ARG A 55 -2.50 12.90 -1.82
C ARG A 55 -3.49 11.80 -2.20
N LEU A 56 -3.50 10.65 -1.55
CA LEU A 56 -4.56 9.63 -1.69
C LEU A 56 -5.45 9.55 -0.44
N LEU A 57 -5.08 10.17 0.67
CA LEU A 57 -5.91 10.19 1.87
C LEU A 57 -7.17 11.05 1.66
N PRO A 58 -8.21 10.87 2.48
CA PRO A 58 -9.30 11.84 2.58
C PRO A 58 -8.74 13.21 2.95
N GLN A 59 -9.22 14.25 2.26
CA GLN A 59 -8.73 15.63 2.45
C GLN A 59 -9.59 16.42 3.44
N PHE A 60 -10.81 15.95 3.73
CA PHE A 60 -11.76 16.61 4.63
C PHE A 60 -12.34 15.60 5.62
N ALA A 61 -13.62 15.24 5.49
CA ALA A 61 -14.26 14.26 6.37
C ALA A 61 -13.53 12.91 6.36
N GLY A 62 -13.23 12.39 7.56
CA GLY A 62 -12.51 11.14 7.74
C GLY A 62 -11.02 11.19 7.42
N ALA A 63 -10.41 12.39 7.31
CA ALA A 63 -8.97 12.53 7.25
C ALA A 63 -8.34 12.10 8.59
N PRO A 64 -7.20 11.39 8.59
CA PRO A 64 -6.53 11.01 9.82
C PRO A 64 -5.98 12.26 10.53
N ALA A 65 -6.04 12.28 11.86
CA ALA A 65 -5.64 13.43 12.68
C ALA A 65 -4.17 13.84 12.46
N CYS A 66 -3.32 12.88 12.11
CA CYS A 66 -1.91 13.12 11.80
C CYS A 66 -1.66 13.94 10.53
N CYS A 67 -2.65 14.08 9.64
CA CYS A 67 -2.52 14.85 8.40
C CYS A 67 -2.82 16.33 8.65
N ARG A 68 -1.78 17.17 8.61
CA ARG A 68 -1.87 18.61 8.94
C ARG A 68 -1.76 19.54 7.73
N ASP A 69 -2.06 19.05 6.53
CA ASP A 69 -2.10 19.90 5.34
C ASP A 69 -3.10 21.05 5.52
N ASN A 70 -2.74 22.25 5.07
CA ASN A 70 -3.62 23.41 5.13
C ASN A 70 -4.81 23.29 4.14
N LEU A 71 -5.83 24.12 4.32
CA LEU A 71 -7.06 24.08 3.51
C LEU A 71 -6.80 24.28 2.02
N THR A 72 -5.90 25.20 1.65
CA THR A 72 -5.55 25.48 0.25
C THR A 72 -4.95 24.25 -0.42
N THR A 73 -4.02 23.56 0.24
CA THR A 73 -3.42 22.32 -0.24
C THR A 73 -4.47 21.22 -0.41
N ARG A 74 -5.35 21.04 0.58
CA ARG A 74 -6.45 20.06 0.54
C ARG A 74 -7.41 20.32 -0.61
N LEU A 75 -7.78 21.58 -0.83
CA LEU A 75 -8.63 22.01 -1.94
C LEU A 75 -7.97 21.76 -3.29
N ALA A 76 -6.70 22.16 -3.45
CA ALA A 76 -5.94 21.92 -4.68
C ALA A 76 -5.90 20.42 -5.05
N ILE A 77 -5.64 19.56 -4.06
CA ILE A 77 -5.65 18.10 -4.26
C ILE A 77 -7.03 17.62 -4.75
N VAL A 78 -8.12 18.12 -4.18
CA VAL A 78 -9.48 17.70 -4.60
C VAL A 78 -9.83 18.20 -6.00
N VAL A 79 -9.47 19.45 -6.32
CA VAL A 79 -9.65 20.03 -7.66
C VAL A 79 -8.88 19.20 -8.68
N GLU A 80 -7.62 18.90 -8.41
CA GLU A 80 -6.79 18.08 -9.29
C GLU A 80 -7.39 16.69 -9.51
N ARG A 81 -7.89 16.01 -8.46
CA ARG A 81 -8.50 14.67 -8.58
C ARG A 81 -9.81 14.66 -9.40
N THR A 82 -10.51 15.78 -9.45
CA THR A 82 -11.86 15.86 -10.02
C THR A 82 -11.85 16.35 -11.46
N LEU A 83 -10.88 17.19 -11.83
CA LEU A 83 -10.77 17.77 -13.16
C LEU A 83 -9.82 16.94 -14.04
N PRO A 84 -10.30 16.30 -15.12
CA PRO A 84 -9.45 15.51 -16.03
C PRO A 84 -8.28 16.31 -16.62
N THR A 85 -8.49 17.60 -16.89
CA THR A 85 -7.45 18.52 -17.39
C THR A 85 -6.35 18.75 -16.38
N ALA A 86 -6.68 18.82 -15.08
CA ALA A 86 -5.70 18.99 -14.02
C ALA A 86 -4.91 17.69 -13.76
N LEU A 87 -5.55 16.52 -13.81
CA LEU A 87 -4.86 15.22 -13.79
C LEU A 87 -3.89 15.08 -14.96
N TRP A 88 -4.33 15.45 -16.17
CA TRP A 88 -3.50 15.38 -17.36
C TRP A 88 -2.32 16.36 -17.29
N ALA A 89 -2.55 17.61 -16.89
CA ALA A 89 -1.48 18.59 -16.69
C ALA A 89 -0.49 18.14 -15.61
N GLY A 90 -0.96 17.61 -14.48
CA GLY A 90 -0.10 17.06 -13.43
C GLY A 90 0.74 15.88 -13.90
N HIS A 91 0.14 14.97 -14.68
CA HIS A 91 0.87 13.85 -15.29
C HIS A 91 1.94 14.33 -16.26
N LEU A 92 1.62 15.29 -17.13
CA LEU A 92 2.59 15.86 -18.05
C LEU A 92 3.79 16.43 -17.31
N ARG A 93 3.53 17.21 -16.26
CA ARG A 93 4.58 17.82 -15.43
C ARG A 93 5.48 16.78 -14.78
N ALA A 94 4.89 15.76 -14.16
CA ALA A 94 5.64 14.73 -13.46
C ALA A 94 6.43 13.81 -14.40
N ALA A 95 5.83 13.40 -15.53
CA ALA A 95 6.43 12.43 -16.43
C ALA A 95 7.41 13.07 -17.44
N TYR A 96 7.21 14.35 -17.80
CA TYR A 96 7.95 14.98 -18.90
C TYR A 96 8.50 16.36 -18.54
N PHE A 97 8.31 16.90 -17.34
CA PHE A 97 8.86 18.23 -17.00
C PHE A 97 9.48 18.28 -15.61
N ASP A 98 9.92 17.13 -15.07
CA ASP A 98 10.60 17.03 -13.77
C ASP A 98 9.83 17.68 -12.62
N GLY A 99 8.49 17.66 -12.71
CA GLY A 99 7.59 18.30 -11.75
C GLY A 99 7.37 19.80 -11.93
N MET A 100 8.10 20.46 -12.83
CA MET A 100 7.90 21.87 -13.19
C MET A 100 6.65 22.06 -14.06
N ASP A 101 6.11 23.27 -14.12
CA ASP A 101 5.19 23.63 -15.20
C ASP A 101 5.96 23.95 -16.48
N ILE A 102 5.27 23.95 -17.62
CA ILE A 102 5.90 24.15 -18.93
C ILE A 102 6.63 25.50 -19.03
N PRO A 103 6.10 26.62 -18.52
CA PRO A 103 6.83 27.89 -18.49
C PRO A 103 8.13 27.84 -17.69
N ALA A 104 8.10 27.34 -16.44
CA ALA A 104 9.30 27.23 -15.61
C ALA A 104 10.34 26.30 -16.25
N TRP A 105 9.90 25.16 -16.80
CA TRP A 105 10.78 24.24 -17.50
C TRP A 105 11.43 24.89 -18.73
N SER A 106 10.67 25.68 -19.51
CA SER A 106 11.18 26.33 -20.73
C SER A 106 12.21 27.42 -20.42
N ILE A 107 12.11 28.07 -19.26
CA ILE A 107 13.12 29.02 -18.77
C ILE A 107 14.43 28.29 -18.43
N GLU A 108 14.34 27.13 -17.78
CA GLU A 108 15.52 26.31 -17.46
C GLU A 108 16.14 25.62 -18.69
N HIS A 109 15.35 25.40 -19.75
CA HIS A 109 15.76 24.72 -20.98
C HIS A 109 15.52 25.59 -22.22
N PRO A 110 16.20 26.75 -22.34
CA PRO A 110 15.86 27.78 -23.33
C PRO A 110 16.04 27.36 -24.79
N TYR A 111 16.83 26.32 -25.05
CA TYR A 111 17.10 25.79 -26.40
C TYR A 111 16.38 24.48 -26.69
N ALA A 112 15.55 23.97 -25.77
CA ALA A 112 14.81 22.73 -25.94
C ALA A 112 13.34 23.03 -26.30
N CYS A 113 12.78 22.26 -27.22
CA CYS A 113 11.36 22.33 -27.52
C CYS A 113 10.58 21.43 -26.54
N PRO A 114 9.62 21.96 -25.76
CA PRO A 114 8.79 21.16 -24.85
C PRO A 114 8.07 19.98 -25.54
N ALA A 115 7.64 20.17 -26.79
CA ALA A 115 6.99 19.13 -27.57
C ALA A 115 7.91 17.94 -27.90
N GLY A 116 9.23 18.19 -28.03
CA GLY A 116 10.22 17.15 -28.31
C GLY A 116 10.34 16.12 -27.17
N ARG A 117 10.10 16.53 -25.91
CA ARG A 117 10.17 15.62 -24.76
C ARG A 117 8.97 14.69 -24.66
N LEU A 118 7.79 15.16 -25.08
CA LEU A 118 6.56 14.35 -25.15
C LEU A 118 6.69 13.21 -26.18
N VAL A 119 7.47 13.43 -27.23
CA VAL A 119 7.73 12.46 -28.30
C VAL A 119 8.87 11.50 -27.94
N ALA A 120 9.87 11.95 -27.17
CA ALA A 120 11.06 11.16 -26.84
C ALA A 120 10.89 10.20 -25.65
N ALA A 121 9.90 10.41 -24.79
CA ALA A 121 9.72 9.60 -23.59
C ALA A 121 9.04 8.26 -23.92
N GLY A 122 9.86 7.28 -24.28
CA GLY A 122 9.54 5.87 -24.08
C GLY A 122 9.25 5.62 -22.60
N GLY A 123 8.18 4.87 -22.31
CA GLY A 123 7.70 4.63 -20.96
C GLY A 123 8.81 4.18 -20.03
N ALA A 124 9.06 4.95 -18.97
CA ALA A 124 10.01 4.61 -17.93
C ALA A 124 9.44 3.42 -17.12
N ASP A 125 9.75 2.20 -17.55
CA ASP A 125 9.59 0.99 -16.75
C ASP A 125 10.71 0.91 -15.71
N ASP A 126 10.57 1.65 -14.62
CA ASP A 126 11.38 1.43 -13.41
C ASP A 126 10.53 0.82 -12.29
N TRP A 127 10.19 -0.46 -12.46
CA TRP A 127 9.58 -1.27 -11.41
C TRP A 127 10.63 -2.07 -10.60
N ARG A 128 11.92 -1.95 -10.93
CA ARG A 128 13.01 -2.74 -10.32
C ARG A 128 13.58 -2.13 -9.03
N SER A 129 13.27 -0.88 -8.72
CA SER A 129 13.90 -0.12 -7.63
C SER A 129 13.41 -0.43 -6.19
N ALA A 130 12.95 -1.65 -5.90
CA ALA A 130 12.56 -2.03 -4.53
C ALA A 130 13.12 -3.37 -4.04
N ALA A 131 14.09 -3.96 -4.76
CA ALA A 131 14.93 -4.97 -4.12
C ALA A 131 15.79 -4.24 -3.09
N GLY A 132 15.57 -4.52 -1.81
CA GLY A 132 16.52 -4.11 -0.77
C GLY A 132 17.93 -4.55 -1.14
N ASP A 133 18.94 -3.97 -0.50
CA ASP A 133 20.37 -4.26 -0.74
C ASP A 133 20.81 -5.72 -0.42
N GLY A 134 19.87 -6.65 -0.31
CA GLY A 134 20.07 -8.06 0.01
C GLY A 134 20.39 -8.33 1.46
N ARG A 135 20.58 -7.30 2.30
CA ARG A 135 20.95 -7.49 3.70
C ARG A 135 19.77 -7.98 4.53
N THR A 136 20.05 -8.91 5.44
CA THR A 136 19.08 -9.40 6.40
C THR A 136 18.85 -8.38 7.51
N TRP A 137 17.73 -8.50 8.20
CA TRP A 137 17.43 -7.65 9.35
C TRP A 137 18.46 -7.81 10.49
N MET A 138 19.03 -9.02 10.65
CA MET A 138 20.04 -9.33 11.65
C MET A 138 21.32 -8.53 11.44
N GLN A 139 21.71 -8.31 10.18
CA GLN A 139 22.87 -7.47 9.83
C GLN A 139 22.63 -5.99 10.14
N ARG A 140 21.37 -5.57 10.29
CA ARG A 140 20.96 -4.19 10.61
C ARG A 140 20.77 -3.97 12.11
N ALA A 141 20.72 -5.03 12.92
CA ALA A 141 20.53 -5.00 14.38
C ALA A 141 19.34 -4.12 14.83
N ALA A 142 18.24 -4.13 14.07
CA ALA A 142 17.05 -3.34 14.39
C ALA A 142 16.06 -4.16 15.24
N GLU A 143 15.71 -3.65 16.42
CA GLU A 143 14.60 -4.19 17.23
C GLU A 143 13.26 -3.66 16.74
N PHE A 144 12.23 -4.51 16.73
CA PHE A 144 10.85 -4.11 16.47
C PHE A 144 10.04 -4.12 17.76
N ARG A 145 9.59 -2.94 18.21
CA ARG A 145 8.70 -2.79 19.36
C ARG A 145 7.30 -2.45 18.90
N ALA A 146 6.34 -3.26 19.32
CA ALA A 146 4.97 -3.08 18.90
C ALA A 146 4.10 -2.46 19.99
N ARG A 147 3.13 -1.67 19.56
CA ARG A 147 1.97 -1.25 20.35
C ARG A 147 0.73 -1.48 19.51
N TRP A 148 0.38 -2.75 19.36
CA TRP A 148 -0.69 -3.21 18.48
C TRP A 148 -1.99 -2.44 18.70
N VAL A 149 -2.49 -1.82 17.64
CA VAL A 149 -3.81 -1.21 17.59
C VAL A 149 -4.81 -2.27 17.19
N ARG A 150 -5.82 -2.49 18.01
CA ARG A 150 -6.83 -3.51 17.73
C ARG A 150 -7.62 -3.16 16.46
N PRO A 151 -8.00 -4.14 15.62
CA PRO A 151 -8.76 -3.90 14.40
C PRO A 151 -10.03 -3.06 14.60
N ASP A 152 -10.75 -3.23 15.72
CA ASP A 152 -11.97 -2.47 16.03
C ASP A 152 -11.76 -0.96 16.22
N ARG A 153 -10.52 -0.52 16.47
CA ARG A 153 -10.15 0.89 16.65
C ARG A 153 -9.16 1.39 15.61
N SER A 154 -8.77 0.53 14.67
CA SER A 154 -7.71 0.80 13.70
C SER A 154 -8.25 1.61 12.52
N TYR A 155 -7.62 2.74 12.26
CA TYR A 155 -7.96 3.55 11.10
C TYR A 155 -7.52 2.86 9.79
N GLN A 156 -6.37 2.18 9.79
CA GLN A 156 -5.90 1.42 8.62
C GLN A 156 -6.81 0.23 8.32
N TRP A 157 -7.21 -0.52 9.35
CA TRP A 157 -8.11 -1.66 9.18
C TRP A 157 -9.47 -1.23 8.64
N SER A 158 -10.07 -0.17 9.22
CA SER A 158 -11.33 0.37 8.69
C SER A 158 -11.19 0.82 7.23
N ALA A 159 -10.06 1.42 6.85
CA ALA A 159 -9.83 1.80 5.46
C ALA A 159 -9.63 0.58 4.54
N PHE A 160 -9.02 -0.49 5.04
CA PHE A 160 -8.89 -1.77 4.33
C PHE A 160 -10.26 -2.41 4.08
N GLU A 161 -11.11 -2.50 5.10
CA GLU A 161 -12.49 -3.01 5.00
C GLU A 161 -13.31 -2.20 3.97
N GLN A 162 -13.23 -0.88 4.02
CA GLN A 162 -13.89 -0.02 3.03
C GLN A 162 -13.39 -0.27 1.59
N THR A 163 -12.11 -0.62 1.44
CA THR A 163 -11.54 -0.97 0.13
C THR A 163 -12.09 -2.30 -0.37
N LEU A 164 -12.16 -3.32 0.49
CA LEU A 164 -12.80 -4.60 0.19
C LEU A 164 -14.23 -4.39 -0.29
N ASP A 165 -15.01 -3.61 0.45
CA ASP A 165 -16.41 -3.32 0.12
C ASP A 165 -16.56 -2.62 -1.22
N MET A 166 -15.72 -1.63 -1.52
CA MET A 166 -15.74 -0.96 -2.83
C MET A 166 -15.45 -1.92 -3.97
N LEU A 167 -14.48 -2.82 -3.83
CA LEU A 167 -14.13 -3.79 -4.85
C LEU A 167 -15.25 -4.83 -5.03
N ARG A 168 -15.79 -5.37 -3.93
CA ARG A 168 -16.92 -6.32 -3.97
C ARG A 168 -18.15 -5.70 -4.64
N ARG A 169 -18.52 -4.45 -4.29
CA ARG A 169 -19.63 -3.72 -4.93
C ARG A 169 -19.42 -3.49 -6.44
N ARG A 170 -18.17 -3.46 -6.90
CA ARG A 170 -17.82 -3.37 -8.34
C ARG A 170 -17.80 -4.74 -9.04
N GLY A 171 -18.26 -5.79 -8.36
CA GLY A 171 -18.26 -7.16 -8.86
C GLY A 171 -16.87 -7.79 -8.96
N CYS A 172 -15.87 -7.23 -8.27
CA CYS A 172 -14.54 -7.82 -8.24
C CYS A 172 -14.53 -9.06 -7.35
N ARG A 173 -13.80 -10.09 -7.78
CA ARG A 173 -13.41 -11.20 -6.91
C ARG A 173 -12.16 -10.76 -6.16
N VAL A 174 -12.17 -10.87 -4.84
CA VAL A 174 -11.03 -10.44 -4.02
C VAL A 174 -10.49 -11.62 -3.24
N PHE A 175 -9.17 -11.75 -3.24
CA PHE A 175 -8.43 -12.67 -2.38
C PHE A 175 -7.46 -11.87 -1.52
N VAL A 176 -7.41 -12.14 -0.22
CA VAL A 176 -6.57 -11.39 0.72
C VAL A 176 -5.39 -12.24 1.20
N LEU A 177 -4.17 -11.72 1.05
CA LEU A 177 -2.97 -12.23 1.67
C LEU A 177 -2.77 -11.50 3.00
N VAL A 178 -2.63 -12.22 4.11
CA VAL A 178 -2.34 -11.63 5.43
C VAL A 178 -0.91 -11.95 5.84
N GLY A 179 -0.10 -10.93 6.12
CA GLY A 179 1.31 -11.09 6.49
C GLY A 179 2.22 -11.45 5.30
N PRO A 180 3.38 -12.11 5.51
CA PRO A 180 3.92 -12.44 6.82
C PRO A 180 4.53 -11.22 7.50
N LEU A 181 4.75 -11.32 8.81
CA LEU A 181 5.50 -10.34 9.59
C LEU A 181 6.66 -11.05 10.28
N ASN A 182 7.81 -10.38 10.38
CA ASN A 182 9.00 -10.95 10.96
C ASN A 182 8.90 -10.96 12.50
N GLU A 183 8.30 -12.02 13.04
CA GLU A 183 8.19 -12.22 14.48
C GLU A 183 9.55 -12.37 15.17
N HIS A 184 10.61 -12.73 14.44
CA HIS A 184 11.98 -12.87 14.98
C HIS A 184 12.59 -11.53 15.41
N MET A 185 12.08 -10.39 14.92
CA MET A 185 12.50 -9.04 15.33
C MET A 185 11.83 -8.56 16.62
N MET A 186 10.91 -9.34 17.18
CA MET A 186 10.02 -8.93 18.25
C MET A 186 10.41 -9.58 19.58
N SER A 187 10.04 -8.93 20.68
CA SER A 187 9.94 -9.64 21.95
C SER A 187 8.85 -10.71 21.88
N GLU A 188 8.90 -11.73 22.74
CA GLU A 188 7.87 -12.78 22.78
C GLU A 188 6.48 -12.19 23.08
N ASP A 189 6.41 -11.10 23.86
CA ASP A 189 5.15 -10.39 24.14
C ASP A 189 4.58 -9.70 22.89
N ASP A 190 5.44 -9.01 22.14
CA ASP A 190 5.07 -8.35 20.89
C ASP A 190 4.67 -9.38 19.83
N ALA A 191 5.39 -10.49 19.73
CA ALA A 191 5.07 -11.59 18.81
C ALA A 191 3.72 -12.25 19.16
N ARG A 192 3.43 -12.50 20.45
CA ARG A 192 2.09 -12.96 20.89
C ARG A 192 1.00 -11.99 20.47
N GLY A 193 1.24 -10.68 20.62
CA GLY A 193 0.32 -9.64 20.16
C GLY A 193 0.10 -9.68 18.64
N CYS A 194 1.17 -9.87 17.86
CA CYS A 194 1.11 -10.02 16.41
C CYS A 194 0.22 -11.21 16.01
N ARG A 195 0.49 -12.39 16.58
CA ARG A 195 -0.27 -13.62 16.32
C ARG A 195 -1.75 -13.47 16.67
N ALA A 196 -2.06 -12.82 17.81
CA ALA A 196 -3.43 -12.54 18.21
C ALA A 196 -4.15 -11.61 17.21
N MET A 197 -3.46 -10.60 16.70
CA MET A 197 -4.01 -9.66 15.73
C MET A 197 -4.20 -10.31 14.34
N VAL A 198 -3.24 -11.11 13.86
CA VAL A 198 -3.38 -11.90 12.62
C VAL A 198 -4.59 -12.84 12.72
N LYS A 199 -4.78 -13.48 13.88
CA LYS A 199 -5.95 -14.32 14.15
C LYS A 199 -7.26 -13.53 14.12
N ASP A 200 -7.32 -12.34 14.71
CA ASP A 200 -8.53 -11.47 14.65
C ASP A 200 -8.84 -11.06 13.20
N ILE A 201 -7.83 -10.61 12.45
CA ILE A 201 -7.97 -10.26 11.02
C ILE A 201 -8.53 -11.44 10.22
N SER A 202 -7.90 -12.63 10.34
CA SER A 202 -8.36 -13.83 9.62
C SER A 202 -9.78 -14.24 10.02
N SER A 203 -10.10 -14.18 11.31
CA SER A 203 -11.45 -14.50 11.81
C SER A 203 -12.52 -13.55 11.27
N ARG A 204 -12.19 -12.26 11.09
CA ARG A 204 -13.10 -11.28 10.48
C ARG A 204 -13.27 -11.51 8.99
N LEU A 205 -12.18 -11.71 8.25
CA LEU A 205 -12.25 -12.04 6.82
C LEU A 205 -13.07 -13.31 6.57
N ALA A 206 -12.89 -14.35 7.39
CA ALA A 206 -13.69 -15.57 7.31
C ALA A 206 -15.18 -15.29 7.56
N ARG A 207 -15.50 -14.53 8.61
CA ARG A 207 -16.88 -14.15 8.96
C ARG A 207 -17.58 -13.36 7.86
N ASP A 208 -16.85 -12.50 7.17
CA ASP A 208 -17.35 -11.66 6.09
C ASP A 208 -17.40 -12.38 4.72
N GLY A 209 -17.04 -13.68 4.70
CA GLY A 209 -17.01 -14.51 3.51
C GLY A 209 -15.94 -14.08 2.50
N VAL A 210 -14.84 -13.50 2.97
CA VAL A 210 -13.72 -13.06 2.13
C VAL A 210 -12.69 -14.18 2.03
N ALA A 211 -12.42 -14.63 0.80
CA ALA A 211 -11.36 -15.59 0.53
C ALA A 211 -10.00 -14.99 0.92
N HIS A 212 -9.23 -15.72 1.73
CA HIS A 212 -7.96 -15.23 2.24
C HIS A 212 -7.03 -16.38 2.64
N ILE A 213 -5.75 -16.06 2.75
CA ILE A 213 -4.73 -16.94 3.32
C ILE A 213 -3.87 -16.13 4.31
N VAL A 214 -3.49 -16.77 5.41
CA VAL A 214 -2.48 -16.24 6.33
C VAL A 214 -1.14 -16.83 5.91
N LEU A 215 -0.21 -15.97 5.51
CA LEU A 215 1.11 -16.40 5.06
C LEU A 215 1.94 -16.90 6.26
N PRO A 216 2.73 -17.97 6.08
CA PRO A 216 3.51 -18.56 7.16
C PRO A 216 4.64 -17.62 7.61
N LEU A 217 5.04 -17.75 8.87
CA LEU A 217 6.29 -17.16 9.35
C LEU A 217 7.46 -17.80 8.60
N LEU A 218 8.31 -16.96 8.02
CA LEU A 218 9.50 -17.41 7.30
C LEU A 218 10.68 -17.60 8.27
N ALA A 219 11.74 -18.24 7.80
CA ALA A 219 12.99 -18.29 8.55
C ALA A 219 13.56 -16.88 8.75
N SER A 220 14.28 -16.65 9.84
CA SER A 220 14.80 -15.33 10.22
C SER A 220 15.68 -14.71 9.12
N GLU A 221 16.50 -15.54 8.47
CA GLU A 221 17.43 -15.19 7.39
C GLU A 221 16.72 -14.79 6.11
N GLN A 222 15.42 -15.09 5.99
CA GLN A 222 14.62 -14.81 4.81
C GLN A 222 13.93 -13.44 4.87
N TYR A 223 14.22 -12.61 5.89
CA TYR A 223 13.68 -11.27 6.02
C TYR A 223 14.76 -10.18 5.87
N ALA A 224 14.43 -9.15 5.10
CA ALA A 224 15.23 -7.93 5.02
C ALA A 224 14.96 -6.99 6.21
N ASP A 225 13.72 -6.97 6.69
CA ASP A 225 13.25 -6.14 7.80
C ASP A 225 12.01 -6.74 8.49
N ALA A 226 11.19 -5.90 9.14
CA ALA A 226 10.00 -6.30 9.88
C ALA A 226 8.93 -6.98 9.02
N SER A 227 8.90 -6.75 7.70
CA SER A 227 7.80 -7.28 6.85
C SER A 227 8.17 -7.62 5.41
N HIS A 228 9.39 -7.31 4.96
CA HIS A 228 9.84 -7.61 3.61
C HIS A 228 10.65 -8.91 3.58
N PRO A 229 10.14 -9.97 2.92
CA PRO A 229 10.94 -11.15 2.60
C PRO A 229 12.07 -10.80 1.63
N LEU A 230 13.16 -11.57 1.70
CA LEU A 230 14.19 -11.65 0.67
C LEU A 230 13.75 -12.64 -0.42
N ALA A 231 14.53 -12.74 -1.51
CA ALA A 231 14.22 -13.63 -2.64
C ALA A 231 13.86 -15.06 -2.20
N ALA A 232 14.70 -15.68 -1.35
CA ALA A 232 14.43 -17.02 -0.81
C ALA A 232 13.14 -17.09 0.03
N GLY A 233 12.77 -16.01 0.71
CA GLY A 233 11.50 -15.91 1.43
C GLY A 233 10.31 -15.82 0.48
N TYR A 234 10.43 -15.02 -0.60
CA TYR A 234 9.41 -14.96 -1.64
C TYR A 234 9.20 -16.29 -2.34
N ASP A 235 10.25 -17.08 -2.57
CA ASP A 235 10.13 -18.43 -3.14
C ASP A 235 9.29 -19.35 -2.25
N VAL A 236 9.53 -19.32 -0.93
CA VAL A 236 8.73 -20.09 0.05
C VAL A 236 7.26 -19.64 0.04
N LEU A 237 7.00 -18.33 0.04
CA LEU A 237 5.63 -17.80 -0.01
C LEU A 237 4.92 -18.16 -1.31
N ALA A 238 5.62 -18.12 -2.44
CA ALA A 238 5.08 -18.50 -3.74
C ALA A 238 4.72 -19.99 -3.78
N ALA A 239 5.60 -20.87 -3.28
CA ALA A 239 5.32 -22.29 -3.16
C ALA A 239 4.12 -22.57 -2.24
N HIS A 240 4.01 -21.85 -1.12
CA HIS A 240 2.87 -21.96 -0.21
C HIS A 240 1.55 -21.55 -0.89
N LEU A 241 1.53 -20.44 -1.62
CA LEU A 241 0.36 -20.00 -2.39
C LEU A 241 -0.01 -20.98 -3.49
N ALA A 242 0.97 -21.54 -4.20
CA ALA A 242 0.74 -22.52 -5.25
C ALA A 242 0.13 -23.84 -4.71
N GLY A 243 0.34 -24.15 -3.43
CA GLY A 243 -0.25 -25.29 -2.74
C GLY A 243 -1.61 -25.02 -2.10
N ASP A 244 -2.05 -23.76 -1.99
CA ASP A 244 -3.31 -23.39 -1.34
C ASP A 244 -4.51 -23.57 -2.29
N GLU A 245 -5.48 -24.39 -1.87
CA GLU A 245 -6.64 -24.72 -2.71
C GLU A 245 -7.54 -23.51 -2.96
N ALA A 246 -7.74 -22.65 -1.95
CA ALA A 246 -8.59 -21.47 -2.07
C ALA A 246 -7.99 -20.45 -3.03
N PHE A 247 -6.68 -20.22 -2.96
CA PHE A 247 -5.94 -19.36 -3.87
C PHE A 247 -5.94 -19.94 -5.29
N CYS A 248 -5.69 -21.24 -5.44
CA CYS A 248 -5.75 -21.90 -6.75
C CYS A 248 -7.14 -21.81 -7.38
N ALA A 249 -8.21 -22.02 -6.61
CA ALA A 249 -9.59 -21.84 -7.07
C ALA A 249 -9.85 -20.39 -7.49
N PHE A 250 -9.40 -19.43 -6.68
CA PHE A 250 -9.48 -18.01 -6.96
C PHE A 250 -8.82 -17.63 -8.29
N VAL A 251 -7.57 -18.08 -8.52
CA VAL A 251 -6.79 -17.82 -9.74
C VAL A 251 -7.44 -18.45 -10.96
N ARG A 252 -7.99 -19.67 -10.83
CA ARG A 252 -8.67 -20.39 -11.93
C ARG A 252 -10.02 -19.80 -12.32
N GLY A 253 -10.50 -18.78 -11.62
CA GLY A 253 -11.81 -18.20 -11.91
C GLY A 253 -12.97 -19.12 -11.50
N ARG A 254 -12.72 -20.10 -10.62
CA ARG A 254 -13.76 -20.97 -10.05
C ARG A 254 -14.37 -20.37 -8.79
#